data_AF-A0A317JH76-F1
#
_entry.id   AF-A0A317JH76-F1
#
_cell.length_a   1.000
_cell.length_b   1.000
_cell.length_c   1.000
_cell.angle_alpha   90.00
_cell.angle_beta   90.00
_cell.angle_gamma   90.00
#
_symmetry.space_group_name_H-M   'P 1'
#
loop_
_entity.id
_entity.type
_entity.pdbx_description
1 polymer ?
#
loop_
_entity_poly.entity_id
_entity_poly.type
_entity_poly.pdbx_seq_one_letter_code
_entity_poly.pdbx_strand_id
1 'polypeptide(L)'
;MKNHRVIQMILSFCCLLSSSLFAEASSDCQNELSQINEEIIYLEEVKTRYLALVLIHEEQAMRWQFDPHLKQEARRSLKLADSERRVLQEIQERIDRLCIRKDQLLKSS
;
A
#
# COMPACT_ATOMS: atom_id res chain seq x y z
N MET A 1 -14.47 -9.72 -63.88
CA MET A 1 -14.01 -8.74 -62.87
C MET A 1 -14.90 -8.78 -61.61
N LYS A 2 -14.89 -9.87 -60.84
CA LYS A 2 -15.81 -10.04 -59.68
C LYS A 2 -15.13 -10.50 -58.38
N ASN A 3 -13.80 -10.52 -58.32
CA ASN A 3 -13.07 -11.11 -57.19
C ASN A 3 -12.33 -10.08 -56.32
N HIS A 4 -12.30 -8.80 -56.70
CA HIS A 4 -11.58 -7.77 -55.94
C HIS A 4 -12.33 -7.23 -54.72
N ARG A 5 -13.68 -7.30 -54.69
CA ARG A 5 -14.47 -6.71 -53.59
C ARG A 5 -14.50 -7.57 -52.33
N VAL A 6 -14.32 -8.90 -52.46
CA VAL A 6 -14.36 -9.82 -51.32
C VAL A 6 -13.06 -9.74 -50.50
N ILE A 7 -11.92 -9.56 -51.18
CA ILE A 7 -10.60 -9.50 -50.54
C ILE A 7 -10.45 -8.22 -49.68
N GLN A 8 -11.04 -7.10 -50.11
CA GLN A 8 -11.00 -5.83 -49.36
C GLN A 8 -11.84 -5.87 -48.07
N MET A 9 -12.93 -6.64 -48.04
CA MET A 9 -13.77 -6.77 -46.85
C MET A 9 -13.16 -7.67 -45.77
N ILE A 10 -12.42 -8.71 -46.18
CA ILE A 10 -11.77 -9.64 -45.24
C ILE A 10 -10.54 -8.99 -44.60
N LEU A 11 -9.76 -8.19 -45.34
CA LEU A 11 -8.60 -7.48 -44.78
C LEU A 11 -8.98 -6.39 -43.76
N SER A 12 -10.16 -5.75 -43.91
CA SER A 12 -10.63 -4.72 -42.97
C SER A 12 -11.11 -5.31 -41.64
N PHE A 13 -11.61 -6.55 -41.65
CA PHE A 13 -12.09 -7.23 -40.45
C PHE A 13 -10.95 -7.76 -39.55
N CYS A 14 -9.79 -8.06 -40.13
CA CYS A 14 -8.62 -8.52 -39.37
C CYS A 14 -7.88 -7.41 -38.61
N CYS A 15 -8.09 -6.13 -38.94
CA CYS A 15 -7.44 -5.01 -38.24
C CYS A 15 -8.19 -4.51 -37.00
N LEU A 16 -9.43 -4.98 -36.75
CA LEU A 16 -10.22 -4.59 -35.58
C LEU A 16 -10.09 -5.58 -34.41
N LEU A 17 -9.53 -6.76 -34.64
CA LEU A 17 -9.36 -7.81 -33.62
C LEU A 17 -7.98 -7.80 -32.95
N SER A 18 -7.02 -7.04 -33.47
CA SER A 18 -5.67 -6.91 -32.89
C SER A 18 -5.56 -5.81 -31.83
N SER A 19 -6.58 -4.98 -31.64
CA SER A 19 -6.56 -3.84 -30.70
C SER A 19 -7.10 -4.17 -29.31
N SER A 20 -7.74 -5.32 -29.12
CA SER A 20 -8.34 -5.70 -27.82
C SER A 20 -7.37 -6.40 -26.86
N LEU A 21 -6.28 -6.99 -27.35
CA LEU A 21 -5.30 -7.68 -26.51
C LEU A 21 -4.36 -6.75 -25.72
N PHE A 22 -4.24 -5.49 -26.13
CA PHE A 22 -3.46 -4.48 -25.38
C PHE A 22 -4.26 -3.73 -24.31
N ALA A 23 -5.60 -3.83 -24.33
CA ALA A 23 -6.45 -3.12 -23.38
C ALA A 23 -6.63 -3.86 -22.04
N GLU A 24 -6.67 -5.20 -22.05
CA GLU A 24 -6.85 -6.00 -20.82
C GLU A 24 -5.64 -5.93 -19.88
N ALA A 25 -4.41 -6.03 -20.40
CA ALA A 25 -3.21 -5.92 -19.57
C ALA A 25 -3.05 -4.52 -18.91
N SER A 26 -3.50 -3.46 -19.60
CA SER A 26 -3.48 -2.10 -19.05
C SER A 26 -4.52 -1.90 -17.94
N SER A 27 -5.68 -2.54 -18.04
CA SER A 27 -6.73 -2.51 -17.01
C SER A 27 -6.24 -3.11 -15.69
N ASP A 28 -5.61 -4.28 -15.77
CA ASP A 28 -5.17 -5.01 -14.58
C ASP A 28 -4.05 -4.27 -13.83
N CYS A 29 -3.10 -3.66 -14.55
CA CYS A 29 -2.05 -2.85 -13.96
C CYS A 29 -2.60 -1.59 -13.25
N GLN A 30 -3.61 -0.93 -13.83
CA GLN A 30 -4.24 0.25 -13.21
C GLN A 30 -5.05 -0.12 -11.97
N ASN A 31 -5.74 -1.26 -11.99
CA ASN A 31 -6.46 -1.77 -10.83
C ASN A 31 -5.48 -2.13 -9.69
N GLU A 32 -4.38 -2.81 -9.99
CA GLU A 32 -3.34 -3.13 -9.00
C GLU A 32 -2.72 -1.85 -8.40
N LEU A 33 -2.43 -0.84 -9.22
CA LEU A 33 -1.94 0.45 -8.76
C LEU A 33 -2.93 1.16 -7.83
N SER A 34 -4.23 1.13 -8.13
CA SER A 34 -5.27 1.70 -7.26
C SER A 34 -5.29 1.01 -5.90
N GLN A 35 -5.29 -0.32 -5.90
CA GLN A 35 -5.28 -1.12 -4.67
C GLN A 35 -4.05 -0.84 -3.80
N ILE A 36 -2.86 -0.74 -4.41
CA ILE A 36 -1.64 -0.40 -3.69
C ILE A 36 -1.73 1.01 -3.06
N ASN A 37 -2.26 1.99 -3.78
CA ASN A 37 -2.40 3.34 -3.25
C ASN A 37 -3.40 3.39 -2.09
N GLU A 38 -4.55 2.71 -2.21
CA GLU A 38 -5.54 2.59 -1.13
C GLU A 38 -4.95 1.92 0.12
N GLU A 39 -4.16 0.86 -0.07
CA GLU A 39 -3.50 0.17 1.03
C GLU A 39 -2.45 1.04 1.72
N ILE A 40 -1.65 1.81 0.95
CA ILE A 40 -0.69 2.76 1.53
C ILE A 40 -1.40 3.80 2.38
N ILE A 41 -2.49 4.42 1.87
CA ILE A 41 -3.27 5.41 2.61
C ILE A 41 -3.79 4.82 3.93
N TYR A 42 -4.39 3.63 3.86
CA TYR A 42 -4.86 2.92 5.05
C TYR A 42 -3.73 2.68 6.06
N LEU A 43 -2.56 2.21 5.60
CA LEU A 43 -1.42 1.94 6.46
C LEU A 43 -0.86 3.23 7.09
N GLU A 44 -0.87 4.36 6.39
CA GLU A 44 -0.46 5.66 6.94
C GLU A 44 -1.43 6.15 8.04
N GLU A 45 -2.73 5.94 7.86
CA GLU A 45 -3.71 6.23 8.91
C GLU A 45 -3.49 5.37 10.15
N VAL A 46 -3.28 4.06 9.96
CA VAL A 46 -3.02 3.13 11.05
C VAL A 46 -1.71 3.48 11.77
N LYS A 47 -0.64 3.79 11.01
CA LYS A 47 0.65 4.25 11.53
C LYS A 47 0.47 5.48 12.43
N THR A 48 -0.34 6.45 12.01
CA THR A 48 -0.61 7.66 12.81
C THR A 48 -1.26 7.33 14.16
N ARG A 49 -2.18 6.34 14.19
CA ARG A 49 -2.82 5.90 15.45
C ARG A 49 -1.81 5.25 16.40
N TYR A 50 -0.97 4.36 15.89
CA TYR A 50 0.07 3.71 16.71
C TYR A 50 1.12 4.71 17.21
N LEU A 51 1.47 5.73 16.41
CA LEU A 51 2.33 6.81 16.86
C LEU A 51 1.73 7.57 18.04
N ALA A 52 0.43 7.88 18.00
CA ALA A 52 -0.25 8.50 19.12
C ALA A 52 -0.21 7.62 20.39
N LEU A 53 -0.41 6.31 20.25
CA LEU A 53 -0.32 5.37 21.38
C LEU A 53 1.08 5.32 21.99
N VAL A 54 2.15 5.30 21.17
CA VAL A 54 3.53 5.40 21.66
C VAL A 54 3.68 6.65 22.54
N LEU A 55 3.30 7.82 22.02
CA LEU A 55 3.43 9.08 22.75
C LEU A 55 2.66 9.08 24.08
N ILE A 56 1.43 8.56 24.09
CA ILE A 56 0.61 8.44 25.30
C ILE A 56 1.32 7.57 26.35
N HIS A 57 1.83 6.41 25.95
CA HIS A 57 2.49 5.48 26.86
C HIS A 57 3.84 6.01 27.38
N GLU A 58 4.61 6.69 26.54
CA GLU A 58 5.82 7.38 26.96
C GLU A 58 5.54 8.49 27.96
N GLU A 59 4.51 9.31 27.70
CA GLU A 59 4.11 10.37 28.62
C GLU A 59 3.68 9.81 29.98
N GLN A 60 2.88 8.73 29.99
CA GLN A 60 2.49 8.04 31.22
C GLN A 60 3.70 7.50 31.98
N ALA A 61 4.64 6.86 31.29
CA ALA A 61 5.87 6.39 31.90
C ALA A 61 6.68 7.53 32.51
N MET A 62 6.82 8.63 31.79
CA MET A 62 7.56 9.81 32.22
C MET A 62 6.94 10.48 33.45
N ARG A 63 5.60 10.47 33.56
CA ARG A 63 4.88 10.98 34.74
C ARG A 63 5.06 10.07 35.95
N TRP A 64 4.92 8.76 35.77
CA TRP A 64 4.89 7.80 36.88
C TRP A 64 6.28 7.36 37.38
N GLN A 65 7.35 7.55 36.60
CA GLN A 65 8.69 7.11 36.99
C GLN A 65 9.22 7.75 38.29
N PHE A 66 8.68 8.92 38.66
CA PHE A 66 9.10 9.66 39.85
C PHE A 66 8.28 9.30 41.11
N ASP A 67 7.16 8.59 40.95
CA ASP A 67 6.34 8.12 42.06
C ASP A 67 6.80 6.71 42.50
N PRO A 68 7.31 6.54 43.73
CA PRO A 68 7.76 5.25 44.24
C PRO A 68 6.67 4.16 44.19
N HIS A 69 5.40 4.53 44.31
CA HIS A 69 4.27 3.59 44.28
C HIS A 69 3.85 3.19 42.86
N LEU A 70 4.25 3.97 41.83
CA LEU A 70 3.86 3.74 40.43
C LEU A 70 5.03 3.29 39.54
N LYS A 71 6.18 2.94 40.14
CA LYS A 71 7.38 2.54 39.40
C LYS A 71 7.16 1.31 38.52
N GLN A 72 6.28 0.38 38.95
CA GLN A 72 5.96 -0.80 38.15
C GLN A 72 5.08 -0.43 36.95
N GLU A 73 4.11 0.45 37.15
CA GLU A 73 3.20 0.99 36.14
C GLU A 73 3.98 1.78 35.09
N ALA A 74 4.94 2.62 35.50
CA ALA A 74 5.83 3.33 34.59
C ALA A 74 6.60 2.37 33.66
N ARG A 75 7.14 1.27 34.22
CA ARG A 75 7.81 0.22 33.44
C ARG A 75 6.87 -0.52 32.50
N ARG A 76 5.60 -0.76 32.90
CA ARG A 76 4.59 -1.36 32.03
C ARG A 76 4.27 -0.43 30.86
N SER A 77 4.08 0.86 31.11
CA SER A 77 3.83 1.83 30.03
C SER A 77 4.98 1.92 29.04
N LEU A 78 6.25 1.90 29.49
CA LEU A 78 7.39 1.82 28.56
C LEU A 78 7.35 0.56 27.69
N LYS A 79 7.03 -0.60 28.26
CA LYS A 79 6.90 -1.85 27.49
C LYS A 79 5.78 -1.77 26.44
N LEU A 80 4.67 -1.10 26.75
CA LEU A 80 3.60 -0.85 25.79
C LEU A 80 4.08 0.08 24.66
N ALA A 81 4.75 1.18 24.99
CA ALA A 81 5.36 2.04 23.97
C ALA A 81 6.31 1.26 23.04
N ASP A 82 7.13 0.37 23.60
CA ASP A 82 8.04 -0.48 22.82
C ASP A 82 7.33 -1.55 21.98
N SER A 83 6.17 -2.07 22.41
CA SER A 83 5.36 -2.93 21.52
C SER A 83 4.76 -2.13 20.37
N GLU A 84 4.20 -0.94 20.64
CA GLU A 84 3.61 -0.12 19.58
C GLU A 84 4.65 0.38 18.58
N ARG A 85 5.89 0.65 19.01
CA ARG A 85 7.02 0.94 18.11
C ARG A 85 7.34 -0.19 17.16
N ARG A 86 7.29 -1.44 17.63
CA ARG A 86 7.53 -2.61 16.77
C ARG A 86 6.44 -2.72 15.71
N VAL A 87 5.19 -2.48 16.08
CA VAL A 87 4.08 -2.42 15.11
C VAL A 87 4.28 -1.28 14.10
N LEU A 88 4.72 -0.09 14.53
CA LEU A 88 5.07 1.01 13.62
C LEU A 88 6.15 0.62 12.62
N GLN A 89 7.18 -0.11 13.06
CA GLN A 89 8.24 -0.59 12.18
C GLN A 89 7.67 -1.57 11.14
N GLU A 90 6.87 -2.54 11.56
CA GLU A 90 6.23 -3.51 10.64
C GLU A 90 5.34 -2.82 9.60
N ILE A 91 4.57 -1.80 10.02
CA ILE A 91 3.76 -0.99 9.12
C ILE A 91 4.64 -0.24 8.11
N GLN A 92 5.73 0.38 8.57
CA GLN A 92 6.65 1.10 7.68
C GLN A 92 7.28 0.16 6.65
N GLU A 93 7.75 -1.01 7.08
CA GLU A 93 8.32 -2.00 6.18
C GLU A 93 7.31 -2.48 5.12
N ARG A 94 6.02 -2.56 5.48
CA ARG A 94 4.94 -2.88 4.53
C ARG A 94 4.71 -1.75 3.53
N ILE A 95 4.66 -0.50 3.98
CA ILE A 95 4.56 0.68 3.11
C ILE A 95 5.74 0.70 2.14
N ASP A 96 6.96 0.47 2.60
CA ASP A 96 8.17 0.48 1.76
C ASP A 96 8.08 -0.59 0.66
N ARG A 97 7.63 -1.81 1.00
CA ARG A 97 7.41 -2.88 0.02
C ARG A 97 6.36 -2.50 -1.04
N LEU A 98 5.25 -1.87 -0.62
CA LEU A 98 4.20 -1.41 -1.51
C LEU A 98 4.69 -0.29 -2.44
N CYS A 99 5.48 0.66 -1.92
CA CYS A 99 6.12 1.70 -2.73
C CYS A 99 7.06 1.10 -3.78
N ILE A 100 7.89 0.12 -3.41
CA ILE A 100 8.76 -0.58 -4.37
C ILE A 100 7.92 -1.28 -5.45
N ARG A 101 6.81 -1.96 -5.08
CA ARG A 101 5.92 -2.61 -6.04
C ARG A 101 5.26 -1.61 -6.98
N LYS A 102 4.78 -0.48 -6.45
CA LYS A 102 4.22 0.61 -7.24
C LYS A 102 5.22 1.12 -8.28
N ASP A 103 6.47 1.36 -7.87
CA ASP A 103 7.52 1.83 -8.76
C ASP A 103 7.87 0.81 -9.85
N GLN A 104 7.78 -0.50 -9.56
CA GLN A 104 7.96 -1.55 -10.55
C GLN A 104 6.82 -1.54 -11.57
N LEU A 105 5.56 -1.46 -11.11
CA LEU A 105 4.37 -1.40 -11.98
C LEU A 105 4.42 -0.19 -12.92
N LEU A 106 4.81 0.98 -12.40
CA LEU A 106 4.94 2.21 -13.19
C LEU A 106 6.08 2.15 -14.23
N LYS A 107 7.08 1.29 -14.04
CA LYS A 107 8.17 1.08 -15.01
C LYS A 107 7.85 -0.02 -16.03
N SER A 108 6.94 -0.93 -15.70
CA SER A 108 6.51 -2.04 -16.56
C SER A 108 5.27 -1.71 -17.40
N SER A 109 4.52 -0.68 -17.01
CA SER A 109 3.41 -0.10 -17.79
C SER A 109 3.91 0.87 -18.85
#